data_AF-D5V0R8-F1
#
_entry.id   AF-D5V0R8-F1
#
_cell.length_a   1.000
_cell.length_b   1.000
_cell.length_c   1.000
_cell.angle_alpha   90.00
_cell.angle_beta   90.00
_cell.angle_gamma   90.00
#
_symmetry.space_group_name_H-M   'P 1'
#
loop_
_entity.id
_entity.type
_entity.pdbx_description
1 polymer ?
#
loop_
_entity_poly.entity_id
_entity_poly.type
_entity_poly.pdbx_seq_one_letter_code
_entity_poly.pdbx_strand_id
1 'polypeptide(L)'
;MNIEKVHKLAEIFDKKICVYKEACDFILKSNAKHSEELFLLLLSISDSLSTLSILSKINKMRDCYAISRMIYETTINVLYIAATNFDAMDDMIKYTDEKSKYEAKRSITIDKESVFITFDGENHSVGFAKNNPFKMKGDPRDWTQKENGKSINIENRIEIINKKYGDTVSRFLQLSHLTIYRTSSDIIHGTLYGARHMLGIVNKKNNKFSVEGMIQHGYETIITLMLSISQCVYSILFAFSKEIDGVDEFEKKYSILLEEYLKVGQEK
;
A
#
# COMPACT_ATOMS: atom_id res chain seq x y z
N MET A 1 -26.44 1.42 4.55
CA MET A 1 -25.67 0.17 4.40
C MET A 1 -25.55 -0.43 5.79
N ASN A 2 -26.06 -1.64 6.05
CA ASN A 2 -25.96 -2.21 7.40
C ASN A 2 -24.58 -2.86 7.62
N ILE A 3 -24.24 -3.11 8.90
CA ILE A 3 -23.01 -3.78 9.32
C ILE A 3 -22.86 -5.21 8.78
N GLU A 4 -23.97 -5.94 8.62
CA GLU A 4 -23.98 -7.32 8.11
C GLU A 4 -23.44 -7.39 6.69
N LYS A 5 -23.78 -6.42 5.85
CA LYS A 5 -23.25 -6.35 4.48
C LYS A 5 -21.73 -6.12 4.45
N VAL A 6 -21.21 -5.29 5.36
CA VAL A 6 -19.76 -5.09 5.51
C VAL A 6 -19.09 -6.39 5.94
N HIS A 7 -19.68 -7.12 6.89
CA HIS A 7 -19.15 -8.40 7.35
C HIS A 7 -19.16 -9.45 6.23
N LYS A 8 -20.25 -9.56 5.46
CA LYS A 8 -20.32 -10.44 4.28
C LYS A 8 -19.23 -10.11 3.24
N LEU A 9 -19.01 -8.83 2.96
CA LEU A 9 -17.94 -8.39 2.07
C LEU A 9 -16.55 -8.67 2.64
N ALA A 10 -16.37 -8.53 3.96
CA ALA A 10 -15.12 -8.85 4.65
C ALA A 10 -14.81 -10.35 4.61
N GLU A 11 -15.80 -11.23 4.69
CA GLU A 11 -15.61 -12.67 4.52
C GLU A 11 -15.11 -13.03 3.11
N ILE A 12 -15.68 -12.41 2.07
CA ILE A 12 -15.20 -12.60 0.68
C ILE A 12 -13.78 -12.02 0.54
N PHE A 13 -13.49 -10.90 1.22
CA PHE A 13 -12.15 -10.33 1.27
C PHE A 13 -11.15 -11.27 1.95
N ASP A 14 -11.52 -11.92 3.05
CA ASP A 14 -10.66 -12.90 3.72
C ASP A 14 -10.31 -14.09 2.80
N LYS A 15 -11.29 -14.59 2.02
CA LYS A 15 -11.02 -15.64 1.01
C LYS A 15 -10.00 -15.17 -0.03
N LYS A 16 -10.10 -13.92 -0.50
CA LYS A 16 -9.14 -13.31 -1.43
C LYS A 16 -7.73 -13.23 -0.81
N ILE A 17 -7.63 -12.92 0.48
CA ILE A 17 -6.34 -12.91 1.20
C ILE A 17 -5.72 -14.31 1.21
N CYS A 18 -6.51 -15.37 1.44
CA CYS A 18 -6.01 -16.74 1.39
C CYS A 18 -5.44 -17.08 0.01
N VAL A 19 -6.17 -16.80 -1.07
CA VAL A 19 -5.68 -17.02 -2.44
C VAL A 19 -4.39 -16.24 -2.72
N TYR A 20 -4.31 -14.99 -2.27
CA TYR A 20 -3.10 -14.19 -2.43
C TYR A 20 -1.91 -14.77 -1.64
N LYS A 21 -2.11 -15.25 -0.42
CA LYS A 21 -1.08 -15.91 0.39
C LYS A 21 -0.54 -17.17 -0.29
N GLU A 22 -1.43 -18.02 -0.80
CA GLU A 22 -1.04 -19.21 -1.55
C GLU A 22 -0.22 -18.85 -2.81
N ALA A 23 -0.59 -17.77 -3.51
CA ALA A 23 0.18 -17.27 -4.64
C ALA A 23 1.57 -16.76 -4.21
N CYS A 24 1.68 -16.05 -3.08
CA CYS A 24 2.97 -15.59 -2.55
C CYS A 24 3.91 -16.77 -2.26
N ASP A 25 3.41 -17.82 -1.62
CA ASP A 25 4.17 -19.03 -1.32
C ASP A 25 4.60 -19.76 -2.59
N PHE A 26 3.76 -19.76 -3.63
CA PHE A 26 4.09 -20.32 -4.94
C PHE A 26 5.20 -19.51 -5.63
N ILE A 27 5.09 -18.18 -5.64
CA ILE A 27 6.07 -17.27 -6.26
C ILE A 27 7.43 -17.40 -5.59
N LEU A 28 7.49 -17.49 -4.26
CA LEU A 28 8.74 -17.71 -3.52
C LEU A 28 9.47 -18.98 -3.97
N LYS A 29 8.72 -20.04 -4.27
CA LYS A 29 9.25 -21.34 -4.71
C LYS A 29 9.53 -21.40 -6.22
N SER A 30 9.19 -20.35 -6.96
CA SER A 30 9.44 -20.27 -8.40
C SER A 30 10.89 -19.84 -8.69
N ASN A 31 11.34 -20.06 -9.93
CA ASN A 31 12.67 -19.63 -10.39
C ASN A 31 12.71 -18.16 -10.86
N ALA A 32 11.80 -17.31 -10.37
CA ALA A 32 11.78 -15.89 -10.73
C ALA A 32 13.04 -15.16 -10.22
N LYS A 33 13.52 -14.17 -10.99
CA LYS A 33 14.64 -13.30 -10.58
C LYS A 33 14.27 -12.56 -9.28
N HIS A 34 15.15 -12.59 -8.28
CA HIS A 34 14.94 -11.97 -6.95
C HIS A 34 13.69 -12.48 -6.20
N SER A 35 13.40 -13.78 -6.28
CA SER A 35 12.20 -14.36 -5.66
C SER A 35 12.13 -14.13 -4.14
N GLU A 36 13.26 -14.13 -3.44
CA GLU A 36 13.33 -13.88 -1.99
C GLU A 36 12.99 -12.42 -1.65
N GLU A 37 13.62 -11.43 -2.28
CA GLU A 37 13.34 -10.01 -2.03
C GLU A 37 11.94 -9.63 -2.46
N LEU A 38 11.47 -10.20 -3.58
CA LEU A 38 10.11 -9.99 -4.04
C LEU A 38 9.10 -10.54 -3.04
N PHE A 39 9.37 -11.71 -2.46
CA PHE A 39 8.53 -12.29 -1.43
C PHE A 39 8.39 -11.38 -0.20
N LEU A 40 9.44 -10.67 0.21
CA LEU A 40 9.34 -9.72 1.33
C LEU A 40 8.31 -8.60 1.06
N LEU A 41 8.26 -8.08 -0.18
CA LEU A 41 7.27 -7.08 -0.57
C LEU A 41 5.85 -7.67 -0.59
N LEU A 42 5.69 -8.88 -1.14
CA LEU A 42 4.40 -9.57 -1.20
C LEU A 42 3.88 -9.94 0.19
N LEU A 43 4.76 -10.39 1.08
CA LEU A 43 4.45 -10.68 2.48
C LEU A 43 3.95 -9.43 3.20
N SER A 44 4.60 -8.27 2.99
CA SER A 44 4.16 -7.02 3.60
C SER A 44 2.75 -6.59 3.16
N ILE A 45 2.37 -6.88 1.90
CA ILE A 45 1.00 -6.68 1.40
C ILE A 45 0.05 -7.65 2.11
N SER A 46 0.41 -8.92 2.20
CA SER A 46 -0.39 -9.97 2.85
C SER A 46 -0.72 -9.66 4.33
N ASP A 47 0.26 -9.20 5.09
CA ASP A 47 0.08 -8.79 6.49
C ASP A 47 -0.83 -7.57 6.61
N SER A 48 -0.63 -6.59 5.73
CA SER A 48 -1.45 -5.38 5.69
C SER A 48 -2.90 -5.68 5.28
N LEU A 49 -3.12 -6.61 4.34
CA LEU A 49 -4.47 -7.06 3.96
C LEU A 49 -5.21 -7.69 5.15
N SER A 50 -4.51 -8.52 5.92
CA SER A 50 -5.08 -9.15 7.12
C SER A 50 -5.49 -8.09 8.15
N THR A 51 -4.64 -7.07 8.34
CA THR A 51 -4.94 -5.92 9.20
C THR A 51 -6.14 -5.11 8.72
N LEU A 52 -6.22 -4.85 7.41
CA LEU A 52 -7.35 -4.13 6.80
C LEU A 52 -8.68 -4.85 7.03
N SER A 53 -8.69 -6.19 6.93
CA SER A 53 -9.88 -7.00 7.19
C SER A 53 -10.34 -6.94 8.65
N ILE A 54 -9.41 -6.96 9.61
CA ILE A 54 -9.75 -6.84 11.03
C ILE A 54 -10.38 -5.48 11.31
N LEU A 55 -9.73 -4.40 10.84
CA LEU A 55 -10.17 -3.03 11.09
C LEU A 55 -11.48 -2.68 10.37
N SER A 56 -11.74 -3.28 9.22
CA SER A 56 -12.98 -3.06 8.45
C SER A 56 -14.22 -3.53 9.23
N LYS A 57 -14.12 -4.68 9.91
CA LYS A 57 -15.21 -5.30 10.68
C LYS A 57 -15.64 -4.48 11.90
N ILE A 58 -14.76 -3.62 12.42
CA ILE A 58 -14.98 -2.77 13.60
C ILE A 58 -15.05 -1.26 13.26
N ASN A 59 -15.24 -0.92 11.99
CA ASN A 59 -15.41 0.45 11.49
C ASN A 59 -14.28 1.43 11.85
N LYS A 60 -13.01 0.98 11.78
CA LYS A 60 -11.84 1.84 12.01
C LYS A 60 -11.37 2.49 10.71
N MET A 61 -12.26 3.26 10.08
CA MET A 61 -12.05 3.80 8.73
C MET A 61 -10.76 4.63 8.57
N ARG A 62 -10.38 5.43 9.58
CA ARG A 62 -9.11 6.19 9.57
C ARG A 62 -7.91 5.28 9.35
N ASP A 63 -7.86 4.20 10.11
CA ASP A 63 -6.74 3.28 10.10
C ASP A 63 -6.79 2.41 8.84
N CYS A 64 -7.99 2.05 8.37
CA CYS A 64 -8.19 1.42 7.07
C CYS A 64 -7.60 2.26 5.91
N TYR A 65 -7.70 3.60 5.94
CA TYR A 65 -7.05 4.46 4.95
C TYR A 65 -5.52 4.36 5.00
N ALA A 66 -4.94 4.36 6.20
CA ALA A 66 -3.49 4.25 6.37
C ALA A 66 -2.97 2.91 5.83
N ILE A 67 -3.61 1.81 6.22
CA ILE A 67 -3.27 0.47 5.75
C ILE A 67 -3.48 0.33 4.24
N SER A 68 -4.60 0.87 3.71
CA SER A 68 -4.86 0.86 2.27
C SER A 68 -3.80 1.62 1.48
N ARG A 69 -3.31 2.76 2.00
CA ARG A 69 -2.22 3.51 1.36
C ARG A 69 -0.94 2.68 1.31
N MET A 70 -0.58 2.02 2.41
CA MET A 70 0.59 1.14 2.45
C MET A 70 0.51 0.03 1.40
N ILE A 71 -0.63 -0.67 1.33
CA ILE A 71 -0.85 -1.74 0.35
C ILE A 71 -0.75 -1.22 -1.09
N TYR A 72 -1.39 -0.08 -1.36
CA TYR A 72 -1.38 0.54 -2.69
C TYR A 72 0.03 0.93 -3.13
N GLU A 73 0.80 1.62 -2.28
CA GLU A 73 2.16 2.04 -2.62
C GLU A 73 3.08 0.83 -2.84
N THR A 74 2.99 -0.21 -2.01
CA THR A 74 3.75 -1.45 -2.21
C THR A 74 3.31 -2.18 -3.47
N THR A 75 2.02 -2.18 -3.80
CA THR A 75 1.51 -2.76 -5.05
C THR A 75 2.09 -2.06 -6.28
N ILE A 76 2.16 -0.72 -6.28
CA ILE A 76 2.82 0.04 -7.35
C ILE A 76 4.29 -0.35 -7.48
N ASN A 77 5.00 -0.51 -6.35
CA ASN A 77 6.41 -0.93 -6.37
C ASN A 77 6.58 -2.32 -6.98
N VAL A 78 5.78 -3.31 -6.55
CA VAL A 78 5.81 -4.69 -7.07
C VAL A 78 5.51 -4.72 -8.56
N LEU A 79 4.47 -4.02 -9.01
CA LEU A 79 4.09 -3.98 -10.41
C LEU A 79 5.13 -3.24 -11.26
N TYR A 80 5.76 -2.19 -10.74
CA TYR A 80 6.84 -1.50 -11.43
C TYR A 80 8.06 -2.40 -11.60
N ILE A 81 8.44 -3.15 -10.56
CA ILE A 81 9.50 -4.17 -10.64
C ILE A 81 9.17 -5.18 -11.75
N ALA A 82 7.97 -5.76 -11.75
CA ALA A 82 7.52 -6.69 -12.79
C ALA A 82 7.55 -6.06 -14.19
N ALA A 83 7.11 -4.80 -14.32
CA ALA A 83 7.07 -4.06 -15.57
C ALA A 83 8.47 -3.79 -16.16
N THR A 84 9.49 -3.75 -15.30
CA THR A 84 10.90 -3.56 -15.69
C THR A 84 11.67 -4.88 -15.83
N ASN A 85 10.97 -6.01 -16.02
CA ASN A 85 11.59 -7.34 -16.09
C ASN A 85 12.45 -7.64 -14.85
N PHE A 86 12.01 -7.17 -13.68
CA PHE A 86 12.67 -7.31 -12.38
C PHE A 86 14.00 -6.54 -12.23
N ASP A 87 14.41 -5.72 -13.19
CA ASP A 87 15.65 -4.93 -13.08
C ASP A 87 15.56 -3.82 -12.04
N ALA A 88 14.38 -3.23 -11.82
CA ALA A 88 14.21 -2.24 -10.76
C ALA A 88 14.39 -2.84 -9.34
N MET A 89 14.39 -4.17 -9.19
CA MET A 89 14.73 -4.77 -7.89
C MET A 89 16.20 -4.56 -7.53
N ASP A 90 17.11 -4.58 -8.51
CA ASP A 90 18.53 -4.32 -8.27
C ASP A 90 18.74 -2.89 -7.70
N ASP A 91 17.97 -1.91 -8.20
CA ASP A 91 17.96 -0.55 -7.67
C ASP A 91 17.42 -0.49 -6.23
N MET A 92 16.37 -1.25 -5.92
CA MET A 92 15.80 -1.35 -4.56
C MET A 92 16.78 -2.00 -3.57
N ILE A 93 17.47 -3.06 -3.98
CA ILE A 93 18.49 -3.75 -3.17
C ILE A 93 19.63 -2.78 -2.87
N LYS A 94 20.18 -2.13 -3.90
CA LYS A 94 21.26 -1.14 -3.73
C LYS A 94 20.85 0.00 -2.80
N TYR A 95 19.64 0.54 -2.98
CA TYR A 95 19.10 1.55 -2.08
C TYR A 95 19.00 1.05 -0.64
N THR A 96 18.56 -0.20 -0.43
CA THR A 96 18.41 -0.82 0.89
C THR A 96 19.77 -0.97 1.57
N ASP A 97 20.81 -1.38 0.85
CA ASP A 97 22.18 -1.46 1.34
C ASP A 97 22.74 -0.08 1.70
N GLU A 98 22.51 0.93 0.86
CA GLU A 98 22.92 2.29 1.13
C GLU A 98 22.23 2.85 2.38
N LYS A 99 20.91 2.64 2.51
CA LYS A 99 20.13 3.13 3.64
C LYS A 99 20.48 2.42 4.95
N SER A 100 20.72 1.11 4.91
CA SER A 100 21.07 0.30 6.10
C SER A 100 22.37 0.75 6.76
N LYS A 101 23.33 1.30 5.98
CA LYS A 101 24.57 1.89 6.50
C LYS A 101 24.34 3.09 7.42
N TYR A 102 23.21 3.77 7.29
CA TYR A 102 22.85 4.95 8.09
C TYR A 102 21.71 4.68 9.09
N GLU A 103 20.99 3.55 8.97
CA GLU A 103 19.82 3.27 9.80
C GLU A 103 20.16 3.20 11.30
N ALA A 104 21.34 2.67 11.60
CA ALA A 104 21.92 2.61 12.94
C ALA A 104 22.19 4.00 13.57
N LYS A 105 21.99 5.12 12.85
CA LYS A 105 22.32 6.47 13.32
C LYS A 105 21.28 7.47 12.80
N ARG A 106 20.46 8.02 13.70
CA ARG A 106 19.44 9.03 13.35
C ARG A 106 19.62 10.28 14.18
N SER A 107 19.36 11.44 13.60
CA SER A 107 19.44 12.72 14.30
C SER A 107 18.34 13.68 13.87
N ILE A 108 17.93 14.54 14.78
CA ILE A 108 17.10 15.71 14.51
C ILE A 108 17.85 16.94 15.03
N THR A 109 17.89 18.00 14.23
CA THR A 109 18.54 19.25 14.61
C THR A 109 17.50 20.35 14.68
N ILE A 110 17.46 21.03 15.81
CA ILE A 110 16.81 22.32 16.00
C ILE A 110 17.89 23.37 16.24
N ASP A 111 17.56 24.66 16.15
CA ASP A 111 18.53 25.77 16.08
C ASP A 111 19.72 25.71 17.05
N LYS A 112 19.54 25.12 18.24
CA LYS A 112 20.54 25.12 19.31
C LYS A 112 21.20 23.78 19.58
N GLU A 113 20.62 22.69 19.06
CA GLU A 113 21.01 21.34 19.46
C GLU A 113 20.55 20.29 18.45
N SER A 114 21.38 19.28 18.26
CA SER A 114 21.09 18.05 17.57
C SER A 114 20.94 16.94 18.61
N VAL A 115 19.77 16.32 18.65
CA VAL A 115 19.54 15.07 19.37
C VAL A 115 19.79 13.93 18.40
N PHE A 116 20.50 12.90 18.85
CA PHE A 116 20.77 11.75 18.02
C PHE A 116 20.65 10.43 18.77
N ILE A 117 20.28 9.39 18.04
CA ILE A 117 20.17 8.01 18.51
C ILE A 117 21.10 7.16 17.65
N THR A 118 21.91 6.31 18.28
CA THR A 118 22.67 5.27 17.58
C THR A 118 22.33 3.88 18.08
N PHE A 119 22.49 2.88 17.23
CA PHE A 119 22.42 1.46 17.56
C PHE A 119 23.72 0.79 17.10
N ASP A 120 24.41 0.07 17.99
CA ASP A 120 25.68 -0.60 17.67
C ASP A 120 25.52 -2.08 17.30
N GLY A 121 24.28 -2.58 17.26
CA GLY A 121 23.98 -4.00 17.07
C GLY A 121 23.44 -4.67 18.34
N GLU A 122 23.67 -4.07 19.51
CA GLU A 122 23.22 -4.60 20.80
C GLU A 122 22.45 -3.55 21.62
N ASN A 123 22.96 -2.33 21.69
CA ASN A 123 22.46 -1.27 22.55
C ASN A 123 22.10 0.00 21.78
N HIS A 124 21.06 0.68 22.25
CA HIS A 124 20.74 2.03 21.81
C HIS A 124 21.47 3.05 22.69
N SER A 125 22.07 4.06 22.06
CA SER A 125 22.65 5.21 22.74
C SER A 125 21.97 6.51 22.29
N VAL A 126 21.82 7.46 23.20
CA VAL A 126 21.25 8.78 22.94
C VAL A 126 22.31 9.83 23.25
N GLY A 127 22.50 10.79 22.35
CA GLY A 127 23.44 11.88 22.55
C GLY A 127 22.92 13.23 22.06
N PHE A 128 23.62 14.27 22.49
CA PHE A 128 23.32 15.66 22.20
C PHE A 128 24.56 16.35 21.66
N ALA A 129 24.44 17.12 20.58
CA ALA A 129 25.54 17.82 19.94
C ALA A 129 25.11 19.21 19.46
N LYS A 130 26.03 20.18 19.35
CA LYS A 130 25.71 21.51 18.80
C LYS A 130 25.34 21.48 17.31
N ASN A 131 25.87 20.52 16.57
CA ASN A 131 25.69 20.38 15.12
C ASN A 131 25.28 18.94 14.81
N ASN A 132 24.60 18.74 13.66
CA ASN A 132 24.16 17.42 13.24
C ASN A 132 25.37 16.49 13.00
N PRO A 133 25.56 15.44 13.82
CA PRO A 133 26.69 14.53 13.65
C PRO A 133 26.49 13.57 12.47
N PHE A 134 25.26 13.39 12.00
CA PHE A 134 24.87 12.43 10.97
C PHE A 134 24.27 13.17 9.77
N LYS A 135 25.14 13.59 8.83
CA LYS A 135 24.69 14.18 7.56
C LYS A 135 24.39 13.07 6.55
N MET A 136 23.13 12.69 6.46
CA MET A 136 22.66 11.86 5.35
C MET A 136 22.52 12.72 4.08
N LYS A 137 23.11 12.29 2.95
CA LYS A 137 22.92 12.96 1.65
C LYS A 137 21.78 12.26 0.89
N GLY A 138 20.82 13.03 0.38
CA GLY A 138 19.71 12.54 -0.46
C GLY A 138 18.38 12.34 0.28
N ASP A 139 17.30 12.08 -0.46
CA ASP A 139 16.00 11.70 0.11
C ASP A 139 16.05 10.21 0.52
N PRO A 140 15.92 9.87 1.81
CA PRO A 140 15.92 8.49 2.29
C PRO A 140 14.73 7.66 1.81
N ARG A 141 13.82 8.16 0.97
CA ARG A 141 12.56 7.50 0.64
C ARG A 141 12.45 7.03 -0.80
N ASP A 142 13.46 7.31 -1.63
CA ASP A 142 13.33 7.09 -3.06
C ASP A 142 14.42 6.17 -3.63
N TRP A 143 13.98 4.99 -4.05
CA TRP A 143 14.80 3.91 -4.60
C TRP A 143 14.66 3.79 -6.12
N THR A 144 13.72 4.52 -6.73
CA THR A 144 13.41 4.37 -8.16
C THR A 144 14.50 5.00 -9.02
N GLN A 145 14.61 4.52 -10.27
CA GLN A 145 15.55 5.08 -11.24
C GLN A 145 15.35 6.59 -11.38
N LYS A 146 16.45 7.31 -11.63
CA LYS A 146 16.43 8.77 -11.78
C LYS A 146 16.36 9.15 -13.25
N GLU A 147 15.27 9.78 -13.66
CA GLU A 147 15.15 10.49 -14.93
C GLU A 147 15.48 11.97 -14.71
N ASN A 148 16.47 12.52 -15.43
CA ASN A 148 16.93 13.90 -15.26
C ASN A 148 17.31 14.26 -13.80
N GLY A 149 17.88 13.29 -13.07
CA GLY A 149 18.28 13.46 -11.68
C GLY A 149 17.11 13.44 -10.67
N LYS A 150 15.89 13.19 -11.11
CA LYS A 150 14.69 13.03 -10.26
C LYS A 150 14.15 11.62 -10.36
N SER A 151 13.71 11.11 -9.24
CA SER A 151 13.05 9.82 -9.18
C SER A 151 11.73 9.77 -9.94
N ILE A 152 11.36 8.59 -10.40
CA ILE A 152 10.15 8.36 -11.18
C ILE A 152 8.93 8.44 -10.26
N ASN A 153 8.06 9.40 -10.51
CA ASN A 153 6.82 9.58 -9.74
C ASN A 153 5.84 8.42 -9.94
N ILE A 154 4.73 8.42 -9.20
CA ILE A 154 3.72 7.33 -9.26
C ILE A 154 3.08 7.29 -10.65
N GLU A 155 2.82 8.43 -11.26
CA GLU A 155 2.17 8.55 -12.56
C GLU A 155 3.00 7.90 -13.67
N ASN A 156 4.30 8.19 -13.73
CA ASN A 156 5.21 7.59 -14.71
C ASN A 156 5.37 6.09 -14.46
N ARG A 157 5.37 5.63 -13.21
CA ARG A 157 5.36 4.19 -12.89
C ARG A 157 4.10 3.51 -13.40
N ILE A 158 2.93 4.12 -13.22
CA ILE A 158 1.67 3.61 -13.77
C ILE A 158 1.72 3.57 -15.29
N GLU A 159 2.34 4.54 -15.95
CA GLU A 159 2.50 4.53 -17.41
C GLU A 159 3.38 3.37 -17.89
N ILE A 160 4.51 3.11 -17.21
CA ILE A 160 5.39 1.97 -17.50
C ILE A 160 4.64 0.64 -17.30
N ILE A 161 3.89 0.51 -16.20
CA ILE A 161 3.04 -0.65 -15.93
C ILE A 161 1.98 -0.82 -17.03
N ASN A 162 1.34 0.27 -17.47
CA ASN A 162 0.34 0.24 -18.54
C ASN A 162 0.96 -0.29 -19.84
N LYS A 163 2.13 0.22 -20.22
CA LYS A 163 2.82 -0.22 -21.46
C LYS A 163 3.05 -1.74 -21.51
N LYS A 164 3.25 -2.40 -20.35
CA LYS A 164 3.46 -3.87 -20.30
C LYS A 164 2.17 -4.66 -20.08
N TYR A 165 1.29 -4.23 -19.16
CA TYR A 165 0.14 -5.04 -18.70
C TYR A 165 -1.23 -4.52 -19.15
N GLY A 166 -1.26 -3.36 -19.80
CA GLY A 166 -2.44 -2.79 -20.44
C GLY A 166 -3.39 -2.02 -19.52
N ASP A 167 -4.46 -1.54 -20.15
CA ASP A 167 -5.42 -0.59 -19.59
C ASP A 167 -6.14 -1.08 -18.33
N THR A 168 -6.43 -2.37 -18.23
CA THR A 168 -7.17 -2.91 -17.08
C THR A 168 -6.39 -2.67 -15.78
N VAL A 169 -5.11 -3.05 -15.77
CA VAL A 169 -4.22 -2.84 -14.62
C VAL A 169 -4.07 -1.34 -14.35
N SER A 170 -3.79 -0.54 -15.38
CA SER A 170 -3.56 0.90 -15.19
C SER A 170 -4.79 1.63 -14.64
N ARG A 171 -6.00 1.26 -15.05
CA ARG A 171 -7.26 1.82 -14.54
C ARG A 171 -7.49 1.49 -13.07
N PHE A 172 -7.23 0.26 -12.64
CA PHE A 172 -7.33 -0.13 -11.24
C PHE A 172 -6.36 0.65 -10.34
N LEU A 173 -5.14 0.86 -10.82
CA LEU A 173 -4.14 1.67 -10.10
C LEU A 173 -4.53 3.14 -10.02
N GLN A 174 -5.04 3.72 -11.11
CA GLN A 174 -5.51 5.11 -11.14
C GLN A 174 -6.73 5.33 -10.23
N LEU A 175 -7.71 4.42 -10.27
CA LEU A 175 -8.88 4.50 -9.38
C LEU A 175 -8.46 4.44 -7.91
N SER A 176 -7.53 3.54 -7.58
CA SER A 176 -6.99 3.39 -6.24
C SER A 176 -6.19 4.62 -5.82
N HIS A 177 -5.43 5.23 -6.72
CA HIS A 177 -4.74 6.49 -6.48
C HIS A 177 -5.71 7.60 -6.06
N LEU A 178 -6.80 7.77 -6.81
CA LEU A 178 -7.81 8.80 -6.54
C LEU A 178 -8.57 8.53 -5.23
N THR A 179 -8.88 7.26 -4.96
CA THR A 179 -9.70 6.85 -3.81
C THR A 179 -8.89 6.85 -2.51
N ILE A 180 -7.62 6.44 -2.57
CA ILE A 180 -6.78 6.18 -1.41
C ILE A 180 -5.74 7.28 -1.22
N TYR A 181 -4.86 7.49 -2.20
CA TYR A 181 -3.60 8.23 -2.01
C TYR A 181 -3.83 9.67 -1.55
N ARG A 182 -4.69 10.42 -2.25
CA ARG A 182 -4.95 11.83 -1.94
C ARG A 182 -5.57 12.00 -0.55
N THR A 183 -6.66 11.28 -0.28
CA THR A 183 -7.43 11.42 0.96
C THR A 183 -6.69 10.87 2.17
N SER A 184 -5.98 9.75 2.01
CA SER A 184 -5.20 9.15 3.10
C SER A 184 -4.11 10.07 3.62
N SER A 185 -3.47 10.88 2.77
CA SER A 185 -2.44 11.84 3.20
C SER A 185 -2.98 12.84 4.23
N ASP A 186 -4.12 13.45 3.95
CA ASP A 186 -4.77 14.38 4.86
C ASP A 186 -5.20 13.73 6.17
N ILE A 187 -5.73 12.50 6.08
CA ILE A 187 -6.19 11.72 7.23
C ILE A 187 -5.01 11.30 8.13
N ILE A 188 -3.93 10.80 7.54
CA ILE A 188 -2.74 10.33 8.27
C ILE A 188 -2.04 11.51 8.96
N HIS A 189 -1.86 12.63 8.26
CA HIS A 189 -1.24 13.82 8.82
C HIS A 189 -2.14 14.63 9.76
N GLY A 190 -3.40 14.22 9.94
CA GLY A 190 -4.31 14.85 10.90
C GLY A 190 -4.73 16.26 10.52
N THR A 191 -4.86 16.56 9.22
CA THR A 191 -5.33 17.87 8.77
C THR A 191 -6.80 18.07 9.13
N LEU A 192 -7.24 19.33 9.29
CA LEU A 192 -8.66 19.63 9.53
C LEU A 192 -9.54 19.10 8.40
N TYR A 193 -9.04 19.13 7.16
CA TYR A 193 -9.72 18.52 6.01
C TYR A 193 -9.89 17.01 6.21
N GLY A 194 -8.81 16.29 6.56
CA GLY A 194 -8.85 14.86 6.84
C GLY A 194 -9.81 14.50 7.97
N ALA A 195 -9.79 15.26 9.07
CA ALA A 195 -10.71 15.09 10.18
C ALA A 195 -12.19 15.29 9.76
N ARG A 196 -12.48 16.32 8.94
CA ARG A 196 -13.83 16.53 8.40
C ARG A 196 -14.23 15.45 7.40
N HIS A 197 -13.29 14.96 6.58
CA HIS A 197 -13.54 13.86 5.67
C HIS A 197 -13.95 12.62 6.46
N MET A 198 -13.24 12.32 7.56
CA MET A 198 -13.57 11.18 8.42
C MET A 198 -14.99 11.19 8.98
N LEU A 199 -15.56 12.38 9.18
CA LEU A 199 -16.94 12.56 9.65
C LEU A 199 -17.97 12.46 8.51
N GLY A 200 -17.52 12.33 7.26
CA GLY A 200 -18.36 12.30 6.08
C GLY A 200 -19.05 13.63 5.79
N ILE A 201 -18.50 14.77 6.25
CA ILE A 201 -19.15 16.08 6.11
C ILE A 201 -18.58 16.95 4.99
N VAL A 202 -17.43 16.59 4.40
CA VAL A 202 -16.77 17.41 3.36
C VAL A 202 -17.63 17.57 2.10
N ASN A 203 -18.39 16.53 1.73
CA ASN A 203 -19.17 16.49 0.48
C ASN A 203 -20.69 16.50 0.69
N LYS A 204 -21.18 16.74 1.92
CA LYS A 204 -22.62 16.77 2.21
C LYS A 204 -23.16 18.19 2.02
N LYS A 205 -24.38 18.29 1.47
CA LYS A 205 -25.13 19.55 1.44
C LYS A 205 -25.48 20.06 2.84
N ASN A 206 -25.56 19.15 3.82
CA ASN A 206 -25.80 19.44 5.22
C ASN A 206 -24.57 19.04 6.04
N ASN A 207 -23.89 20.04 6.62
CA ASN A 207 -22.66 19.86 7.39
C ASN A 207 -22.93 19.53 8.88
N LYS A 208 -24.16 19.17 9.24
CA LYS A 208 -24.49 18.75 10.61
C LYS A 208 -23.86 17.39 10.92
N PHE A 209 -23.32 17.31 12.12
CA PHE A 209 -22.72 16.10 12.69
C PHE A 209 -23.80 15.16 13.25
N SER A 210 -23.70 13.87 12.96
CA SER A 210 -24.44 12.81 13.65
C SER A 210 -23.62 11.53 13.74
N VAL A 211 -23.78 10.80 14.84
CA VAL A 211 -23.05 9.55 15.10
C VAL A 211 -23.42 8.50 14.05
N GLU A 212 -24.69 8.39 13.71
CA GLU A 212 -25.20 7.44 12.70
C GLU A 212 -24.63 7.76 11.32
N GLY A 213 -24.56 9.06 10.98
CA GLY A 213 -24.01 9.52 9.72
C GLY A 213 -22.51 9.24 9.58
N MET A 214 -21.76 9.31 10.69
CA MET A 214 -20.36 8.93 10.73
C MET A 214 -20.16 7.42 10.58
N ILE A 215 -20.93 6.62 11.32
CA ILE A 215 -20.86 5.15 11.28
C ILE A 215 -21.13 4.68 9.84
N GLN A 216 -22.21 5.19 9.24
CA GLN A 216 -22.60 4.88 7.87
C GLN A 216 -21.51 5.26 6.85
N HIS A 217 -20.97 6.47 6.96
CA HIS A 217 -19.89 6.94 6.09
C HIS A 217 -18.62 6.09 6.24
N GLY A 218 -18.27 5.70 7.48
CA GLY A 218 -17.13 4.84 7.76
C GLY A 218 -17.25 3.50 7.03
N TYR A 219 -18.40 2.83 7.14
CA TYR A 219 -18.65 1.57 6.45
C TYR A 219 -18.64 1.67 4.93
N GLU A 220 -19.30 2.70 4.37
CA GLU A 220 -19.28 2.94 2.91
C GLU A 220 -17.87 3.12 2.39
N THR A 221 -17.08 3.95 3.08
CA THR A 221 -15.70 4.22 2.72
C THR A 221 -14.83 2.97 2.82
N ILE A 222 -14.96 2.20 3.90
CA ILE A 222 -14.22 0.95 4.10
C ILE A 222 -14.50 -0.04 2.97
N ILE A 223 -15.76 -0.18 2.52
CA ILE A 223 -16.11 -1.06 1.39
C ILE A 223 -15.40 -0.61 0.12
N THR A 224 -15.38 0.71 -0.16
CA THR A 224 -14.67 1.27 -1.32
C THR A 224 -13.16 1.04 -1.22
N LEU A 225 -12.57 1.18 -0.04
CA LEU A 225 -11.15 0.90 0.20
C LEU A 225 -10.84 -0.58 -0.06
N MET A 226 -11.61 -1.50 0.53
CA MET A 226 -11.43 -2.94 0.32
C MET A 226 -11.58 -3.34 -1.15
N LEU A 227 -12.53 -2.73 -1.88
CA LEU A 227 -12.67 -2.95 -3.32
C LEU A 227 -11.43 -2.49 -4.10
N SER A 228 -10.99 -1.26 -3.85
CA SER A 228 -9.83 -0.65 -4.53
C SER A 228 -8.56 -1.48 -4.28
N ILE A 229 -8.37 -1.92 -3.04
CA ILE A 229 -7.26 -2.81 -2.67
C ILE A 229 -7.39 -4.18 -3.33
N SER A 230 -8.60 -4.75 -3.42
CA SER A 230 -8.80 -6.01 -4.13
C SER A 230 -8.41 -5.91 -5.60
N GLN A 231 -8.73 -4.79 -6.26
CA GLN A 231 -8.36 -4.52 -7.65
C GLN A 231 -6.84 -4.31 -7.82
N CYS A 232 -6.19 -3.67 -6.85
CA CYS A 232 -4.72 -3.57 -6.79
C CYS A 232 -4.06 -4.95 -6.69
N VAL A 233 -4.51 -5.78 -5.73
CA VAL A 233 -3.96 -7.14 -5.54
C VAL A 233 -4.23 -8.04 -6.75
N TYR A 234 -5.42 -7.94 -7.34
CA TYR A 234 -5.72 -8.61 -8.61
C TYR A 234 -4.72 -8.21 -9.70
N SER A 235 -4.35 -6.92 -9.78
CA SER A 235 -3.38 -6.45 -10.76
C SER A 235 -2.01 -7.11 -10.61
N ILE A 236 -1.57 -7.40 -9.37
CA ILE A 236 -0.33 -8.16 -9.12
C ILE A 236 -0.44 -9.57 -9.68
N LEU A 237 -1.51 -10.29 -9.34
CA LEU A 237 -1.72 -11.66 -9.82
C LEU A 237 -1.85 -11.71 -11.34
N PHE A 238 -2.53 -10.74 -11.93
CA PHE A 238 -2.63 -10.59 -13.38
C PHE A 238 -1.27 -10.39 -14.02
N ALA A 239 -0.46 -9.44 -13.52
CA ALA A 239 0.88 -9.20 -14.03
C ALA A 239 1.75 -10.46 -13.91
N PHE A 240 1.78 -11.10 -12.74
CA PHE A 240 2.58 -12.29 -12.51
C PHE A 240 2.09 -13.52 -13.27
N SER A 241 0.80 -13.64 -13.59
CA SER A 241 0.31 -14.68 -14.51
C SER A 241 0.94 -14.59 -15.91
N LYS A 242 1.52 -13.45 -16.28
CA LYS A 242 2.25 -13.24 -17.54
C LYS A 242 3.76 -13.45 -17.41
N GLU A 243 4.30 -13.42 -16.19
CA GLU A 243 5.74 -13.52 -15.94
C GLU A 243 6.16 -14.86 -15.33
N ILE A 244 5.25 -15.55 -14.63
CA ILE A 244 5.53 -16.76 -13.85
C ILE A 244 4.48 -17.82 -14.16
N ASP A 245 4.91 -18.91 -14.79
CA ASP A 245 4.04 -20.04 -15.13
C ASP A 245 3.36 -20.63 -13.88
N GLY A 246 2.05 -20.87 -13.98
CA GLY A 246 1.22 -21.42 -12.89
C GLY A 246 0.56 -20.37 -12.01
N VAL A 247 0.95 -19.10 -12.07
CA VAL A 247 0.27 -18.03 -11.31
C VAL A 247 -1.15 -17.75 -11.83
N ASP A 248 -1.45 -18.13 -13.08
CA ASP A 248 -2.77 -17.96 -13.70
C ASP A 248 -3.90 -18.70 -12.96
N GLU A 249 -3.61 -19.80 -12.27
CA GLU A 249 -4.60 -20.50 -11.45
C GLU A 249 -5.08 -19.63 -10.28
N PHE A 250 -4.14 -18.96 -9.60
CA PHE A 250 -4.46 -18.06 -8.49
C PHE A 250 -5.15 -16.78 -8.95
N GLU A 251 -4.72 -16.24 -10.09
CA GLU A 251 -5.39 -15.09 -10.73
C GLU A 251 -6.87 -15.39 -11.02
N LYS A 252 -7.17 -16.54 -11.64
CA LYS A 252 -8.55 -16.95 -11.94
C LYS A 252 -9.38 -17.12 -10.67
N LYS A 253 -8.85 -17.81 -9.66
CA LYS A 253 -9.49 -17.98 -8.35
C LYS A 253 -9.80 -16.63 -7.70
N TYR A 254 -8.85 -15.70 -7.75
CA TYR A 254 -9.02 -14.36 -7.21
C TYR A 254 -10.06 -13.55 -7.99
N SER A 255 -10.07 -13.66 -9.32
CA SER A 255 -11.04 -12.97 -10.21
C SER A 255 -12.48 -13.36 -9.87
N ILE A 256 -12.74 -14.67 -9.68
CA ILE A 256 -14.07 -15.16 -9.31
C ILE A 256 -14.54 -14.53 -7.99
N LEU A 257 -13.65 -14.45 -6.99
CA LEU A 257 -13.97 -13.82 -5.70
C LEU A 257 -14.13 -12.29 -5.82
N LEU A 258 -13.43 -11.65 -6.75
CA LEU A 258 -13.60 -10.22 -7.03
C LEU A 258 -14.97 -9.94 -7.67
N GLU A 259 -15.40 -10.79 -8.61
CA GLU A 259 -16.75 -10.73 -9.20
C GLU A 259 -17.84 -10.98 -8.15
N GLU A 260 -17.66 -11.98 -7.28
CA GLU A 260 -18.56 -12.24 -6.15
C GLU A 260 -18.67 -11.01 -5.24
N TYR A 261 -17.53 -10.41 -4.88
CA TYR A 261 -17.48 -9.20 -4.07
C TYR A 261 -18.26 -8.05 -4.70
N LEU A 262 -18.09 -7.82 -6.01
CA LEU A 262 -18.80 -6.78 -6.76
C LEU A 262 -20.31 -7.04 -6.76
N LYS A 263 -20.73 -8.28 -7.01
CA LYS A 263 -22.14 -8.67 -7.02
C LYS A 263 -22.79 -8.41 -5.65
N VAL A 264 -22.18 -8.87 -4.56
CA VAL A 264 -22.67 -8.63 -3.20
C VAL A 264 -22.66 -7.13 -2.86
N GLY A 265 -21.67 -6.39 -3.33
CA GLY A 265 -21.60 -4.93 -3.15
C GLY A 265 -22.77 -4.19 -3.79
N GLN A 266 -23.31 -4.71 -4.89
CA GLN A 266 -24.41 -4.12 -5.66
C GLN A 266 -25.82 -4.52 -5.15
N GLU A 267 -25.94 -5.59 -4.37
CA GLU A 267 -27.23 -6.01 -3.75
C GLU A 267 -27.76 -4.89 -2.83
N LYS A 268 -29.04 -4.51 -2.97
CA LYS A 268 -29.64 -3.40 -2.20
C LYS A 268 -29.85 -3.75 -0.74
#